data_AF-A0A8S3GR36-F1
#
_entry.id   AF-A0A8S3GR36-F1
#
_cell.length_a   1.000
_cell.length_b   1.000
_cell.length_c   1.000
_cell.angle_alpha   90.00
_cell.angle_beta   90.00
_cell.angle_gamma   90.00
#
_symmetry.space_group_name_H-M   'P 1'
#
loop_
_entity.id
_entity.type
_entity.pdbx_description
1 polymer ?
#
loop_
_entity_poly.entity_id
_entity_poly.type
_entity_poly.pdbx_seq_one_letter_code
_entity_poly.pdbx_strand_id
1 'polypeptide(L)'
;SQNRRPKLVFELRIMQPILRFLQLLCENHNPEFQNYLRLQTKHKTNYNLVCETLKFLDSICGSQTGLLGLLGNYINEDNVDLINQALITLTEYCQGPCRDNQDSIVNHESNGIDIIIAIVLNDITPLNQKNYDLVLELKDNASKLLLAVMESRDDSTNAERILRNITPVSQLLDVGCQIYARGKEQDTESKENTNDEIIHDEESNDDTSNVAKTVGHNMYILTYQLARHNRELEMLMKQRTLDDEALSYYHKHTAEIEIIRQDRSIEPIVFPVPQLCEFLTNEKKQKVFLTCEQDEQGS
;
A
#
# COMPACT_ATOMS: atom_id res chain seq x y z
N SER A 1 22.20 34.19 1.94
CA SER A 1 21.49 33.90 3.21
C SER A 1 20.74 32.58 3.03
N GLN A 2 21.20 31.52 3.70
CA GLN A 2 20.56 30.21 3.63
C GLN A 2 19.16 30.29 4.24
N ASN A 3 18.12 30.14 3.42
CA ASN A 3 16.75 29.87 3.85
C ASN A 3 16.73 28.51 4.58
N ARG A 4 17.04 28.48 5.87
CA ARG A 4 16.73 27.32 6.71
C ARG A 4 15.20 27.28 6.84
N ARG A 5 14.56 26.37 6.12
CA ARG A 5 13.17 26.00 6.37
C ARG A 5 13.05 25.59 7.85
N PRO A 6 11.96 25.97 8.54
CA PRO A 6 11.80 25.61 9.94
C PRO A 6 11.62 24.08 10.04
N LYS A 7 12.51 23.44 10.79
CA LYS A 7 12.35 22.02 11.18
C LYS A 7 11.03 21.82 11.91
N LEU A 8 10.46 20.62 11.82
CA LEU A 8 9.25 20.23 12.56
C LEU A 8 9.32 20.68 14.03
N VAL A 9 8.23 21.28 14.51
CA VAL A 9 8.08 21.68 15.91
C VAL A 9 8.17 20.46 16.83
N PHE A 10 8.57 20.67 18.07
CA PHE A 10 8.85 19.58 19.02
C PHE A 10 7.63 18.65 19.20
N GLU A 11 6.44 19.23 19.25
CA GLU A 11 5.17 18.53 19.41
C GLU A 11 4.88 17.57 18.24
N LEU A 12 5.33 17.87 17.03
CA LEU A 12 5.21 16.95 15.89
C LEU A 12 6.31 15.89 15.93
N ARG A 13 7.53 16.24 16.34
CA ARG A 13 8.65 15.28 16.42
C ARG A 13 8.41 14.19 17.46
N ILE A 14 7.75 14.50 18.58
CA ILE A 14 7.45 13.50 19.62
C ILE A 14 6.36 12.50 19.19
N MET A 15 5.56 12.84 18.18
CA MET A 15 4.54 11.91 17.67
C MET A 15 5.14 10.67 17.02
N GLN A 16 6.31 10.78 16.37
CA GLN A 16 6.93 9.64 15.70
C GLN A 16 7.22 8.45 16.66
N PRO A 17 7.92 8.63 17.80
CA PRO A 17 8.11 7.53 18.75
C PRO A 17 6.82 7.09 19.45
N ILE A 18 5.84 7.98 19.63
CA ILE A 18 4.51 7.61 20.19
C ILE A 18 3.80 6.65 19.23
N LEU A 19 3.72 7.01 17.95
CA LEU A 19 3.10 6.19 16.92
C LEU A 19 3.86 4.88 16.74
N ARG A 20 5.20 4.90 16.75
CA ARG A 20 6.00 3.67 16.71
C ARG A 20 5.72 2.76 17.91
N PHE A 21 5.57 3.32 19.11
CA PHE A 21 5.19 2.53 20.29
C PHE A 21 3.79 1.92 20.13
N LEU A 22 2.80 2.69 19.68
CA LEU A 22 1.44 2.18 19.46
C LEU A 22 1.39 1.12 18.35
N GLN A 23 2.18 1.30 17.29
CA GLN A 23 2.38 0.30 16.25
C GLN A 23 2.87 -1.02 16.85
N LEU A 24 3.96 -0.98 17.63
CA LEU A 24 4.58 -2.16 18.23
C LEU A 24 3.65 -2.93 19.19
N LEU A 25 2.67 -2.27 19.81
CA LEU A 25 1.65 -2.93 20.62
C LEU A 25 0.68 -3.80 19.80
N CYS A 26 0.45 -3.41 18.54
CA CYS A 26 -0.49 -4.07 17.63
C CYS A 26 0.19 -5.03 16.64
N GLU A 27 1.53 -4.96 16.49
CA GLU A 27 2.32 -5.89 15.66
C GLU A 27 2.00 -7.36 15.99
N ASN A 28 2.09 -8.22 14.97
CA ASN A 28 1.71 -9.64 15.01
C ASN A 28 0.20 -9.86 15.25
N HIS A 29 -0.63 -8.93 14.76
CA HIS A 29 -2.09 -9.06 14.76
C HIS A 29 -2.65 -9.25 16.17
N ASN A 30 -2.29 -8.37 17.11
CA ASN A 30 -2.73 -8.51 18.50
C ASN A 30 -4.16 -7.94 18.70
N PRO A 31 -5.22 -8.78 18.71
CA PRO A 31 -6.60 -8.28 18.75
C PRO A 31 -6.92 -7.60 20.08
N GLU A 32 -6.25 -7.95 21.18
CA GLU A 32 -6.51 -7.33 22.48
C GLU A 32 -6.12 -5.86 22.47
N PHE A 33 -4.90 -5.55 22.02
CA PHE A 33 -4.45 -4.16 21.91
C PHE A 33 -5.15 -3.41 20.78
N GLN A 34 -5.36 -4.03 19.61
CA GLN A 34 -6.10 -3.41 18.51
C GLN A 34 -7.50 -2.94 18.94
N ASN A 35 -8.25 -3.80 19.64
CA ASN A 35 -9.58 -3.44 20.14
C ASN A 35 -9.52 -2.50 21.34
N TYR A 36 -8.54 -2.66 22.25
CA TYR A 36 -8.39 -1.79 23.39
C TYR A 36 -8.07 -0.35 22.99
N LEU A 37 -7.23 -0.13 21.97
CA LEU A 37 -6.91 1.23 21.48
C LEU A 37 -8.12 1.92 20.83
N ARG A 38 -9.07 1.16 20.28
CA ARG A 38 -10.36 1.69 19.78
C ARG A 38 -11.36 1.94 20.92
N LEU A 39 -11.51 0.98 21.83
CA LEU A 39 -12.60 0.99 22.81
C LEU A 39 -12.20 0.40 24.18
N GLN A 40 -12.03 1.28 25.18
CA GLN A 40 -11.73 0.88 26.57
C GLN A 40 -13.01 0.66 27.40
N THR A 41 -13.69 -0.48 27.18
CA THR A 41 -15.02 -0.81 27.77
C THR A 41 -15.08 -0.79 29.31
N LYS A 42 -13.94 -0.95 29.99
CA LYS A 42 -13.85 -0.96 31.46
C LYS A 42 -13.69 0.43 32.08
N HIS A 43 -13.60 1.49 31.27
CA HIS A 43 -13.43 2.86 31.73
C HIS A 43 -14.65 3.73 31.40
N LYS A 44 -14.90 4.76 32.22
CA LYS A 44 -16.03 5.69 32.03
C LYS A 44 -15.86 6.58 30.80
N THR A 45 -14.61 6.91 30.47
CA THR A 45 -14.25 7.73 29.30
C THR A 45 -13.51 6.84 28.32
N ASN A 46 -13.83 7.03 27.04
CA ASN A 46 -13.25 6.28 25.93
C ASN A 46 -12.42 7.23 25.07
N TYR A 47 -11.25 6.76 24.65
CA TYR A 47 -10.36 7.46 23.73
C TYR A 47 -10.08 6.54 22.54
N ASN A 48 -10.71 6.84 21.40
CA ASN A 48 -10.52 6.06 20.18
C ASN A 48 -9.24 6.51 19.46
N LEU A 49 -8.12 5.89 19.81
CA LEU A 49 -6.80 6.26 19.29
C LEU A 49 -6.64 5.93 17.80
N VAL A 50 -7.43 5.00 17.26
CA VAL A 50 -7.49 4.70 15.83
C VAL A 50 -7.96 5.94 15.07
N CYS A 51 -9.10 6.50 15.47
CA CYS A 51 -9.66 7.69 14.84
C CYS A 51 -8.81 8.96 15.10
N GLU A 52 -8.21 9.11 16.28
CA GLU A 52 -7.31 10.24 16.55
C GLU A 52 -6.03 10.17 15.68
N THR A 53 -5.49 8.97 15.45
CA THR A 53 -4.35 8.77 14.53
C THR A 53 -4.74 9.11 13.09
N LEU A 54 -5.96 8.74 12.66
CA LEU A 54 -6.48 9.08 11.34
C LEU A 54 -6.66 10.60 11.16
N LYS A 55 -7.24 11.29 12.16
CA LYS A 55 -7.37 12.76 12.16
C LYS A 55 -6.01 13.44 12.13
N PHE A 56 -5.03 12.90 12.85
CA PHE A 56 -3.66 13.40 12.83
C PHE A 56 -3.05 13.31 11.42
N LEU A 57 -3.20 12.15 10.75
CA LEU A 57 -2.74 11.96 9.37
C LEU A 57 -3.41 12.93 8.40
N ASP A 58 -4.74 13.09 8.50
CA ASP A 58 -5.48 14.06 7.68
C ASP A 58 -4.95 15.48 7.89
N SER A 59 -4.78 15.89 9.16
CA SER A 59 -4.33 17.24 9.49
C SER A 59 -2.90 17.53 9.04
N ILE A 60 -1.95 16.59 9.17
CA ILE A 60 -0.55 16.83 8.79
C ILE A 60 -0.37 16.90 7.26
N CYS A 61 -1.24 16.23 6.51
CA CYS A 61 -1.23 16.24 5.04
C CYS A 61 -2.08 17.36 4.41
N GLY A 62 -2.62 18.28 5.23
CA GLY A 62 -3.36 19.46 4.74
C GLY A 62 -4.86 19.29 4.60
N SER A 63 -5.46 18.26 5.21
CA SER A 63 -6.90 17.95 5.21
C SER A 63 -7.54 18.11 3.81
N GLN A 64 -8.68 18.80 3.70
CA GLN A 64 -9.43 19.03 2.46
C GLN A 64 -8.59 19.65 1.33
N THR A 65 -7.49 20.34 1.64
CA THR A 65 -6.62 20.90 0.58
C THR A 65 -5.72 19.84 -0.06
N GLY A 66 -5.39 18.76 0.66
CA GLY A 66 -4.71 17.60 0.09
C GLY A 66 -5.51 16.93 -1.03
N LEU A 67 -6.85 16.97 -0.93
CA LEU A 67 -7.77 16.45 -1.96
C LEU A 67 -7.79 17.27 -3.25
N LEU A 68 -7.37 18.53 -3.21
CA LEU A 68 -7.26 19.40 -4.38
C LEU A 68 -5.94 19.20 -5.15
N GLY A 69 -5.19 18.13 -4.86
CA GLY A 69 -3.88 17.87 -5.47
C GLY A 69 -2.77 18.76 -4.91
N LEU A 70 -2.98 19.39 -3.75
CA LEU A 70 -2.01 20.29 -3.12
C LEU A 70 -1.17 19.61 -2.04
N LEU A 71 -1.08 18.28 -2.05
CA LEU A 71 -0.32 17.50 -1.07
C LEU A 71 1.14 17.96 -0.96
N GLY A 72 1.77 18.29 -2.08
CA GLY A 72 3.17 18.72 -2.10
C GLY A 72 3.46 20.06 -1.41
N ASN A 73 2.42 20.82 -1.02
CA ASN A 73 2.57 22.00 -0.16
C ASN A 73 2.74 21.62 1.32
N TYR A 74 2.24 20.44 1.72
CA TYR A 74 2.23 19.98 3.11
C TYR A 74 3.23 18.85 3.35
N ILE A 75 3.33 17.91 2.41
CA ILE A 75 4.25 16.78 2.47
C ILE A 75 5.60 17.20 1.91
N ASN A 76 6.66 17.03 2.71
CA ASN A 76 8.02 17.39 2.36
C ASN A 76 9.05 16.51 3.10
N GLU A 77 10.33 16.70 2.80
CA GLU A 77 11.44 15.94 3.38
C GLU A 77 11.50 15.98 4.92
N ASP A 78 10.99 17.04 5.56
CA ASP A 78 11.04 17.17 7.03
C ASP A 78 9.95 16.35 7.74
N ASN A 79 8.85 15.98 7.06
CA ASN A 79 7.69 15.33 7.70
C ASN A 79 7.25 14.00 7.10
N VAL A 80 7.81 13.59 5.97
CA VAL A 80 7.47 12.34 5.29
C VAL A 80 7.61 11.11 6.20
N ASP A 81 8.67 11.03 7.01
CA ASP A 81 8.90 9.89 7.92
C ASP A 81 7.78 9.74 8.96
N LEU A 82 7.28 10.87 9.46
CA LEU A 82 6.18 10.89 10.44
C LEU A 82 4.85 10.48 9.80
N ILE A 83 4.63 10.86 8.53
CA ILE A 83 3.47 10.45 7.75
C ILE A 83 3.53 8.94 7.47
N ASN A 84 4.68 8.43 7.04
CA ASN A 84 4.93 6.99 6.87
C ASN A 84 4.66 6.23 8.17
N GLN A 85 5.19 6.72 9.29
CA GLN A 85 4.96 6.11 10.60
C GLN A 85 3.45 6.07 10.96
N ALA A 86 2.69 7.13 10.65
CA ALA A 86 1.24 7.15 10.88
C ALA A 86 0.50 6.14 9.99
N LEU A 87 0.84 6.04 8.71
CA LEU A 87 0.28 5.05 7.78
C LEU A 87 0.52 3.62 8.26
N ILE A 88 1.77 3.30 8.62
CA ILE A 88 2.14 1.97 9.12
C ILE A 88 1.40 1.65 10.43
N THR A 89 1.31 2.62 11.34
CA THR A 89 0.58 2.44 12.61
C THR A 89 -0.90 2.15 12.38
N LEU A 90 -1.55 2.86 11.44
CA LEU A 90 -2.93 2.60 11.05
C LEU A 90 -3.11 1.22 10.41
N THR A 91 -2.13 0.75 9.62
CA THR A 91 -2.13 -0.61 9.06
C THR A 91 -2.11 -1.65 10.18
N GLU A 92 -1.22 -1.50 11.17
CA GLU A 92 -1.15 -2.41 12.33
C GLU A 92 -2.41 -2.40 13.19
N TYR A 93 -3.15 -1.29 13.24
CA TYR A 93 -4.43 -1.25 13.93
C TYR A 93 -5.49 -2.14 13.29
N CYS A 94 -5.44 -2.39 11.98
CA CYS A 94 -6.54 -3.06 11.26
C CYS A 94 -6.18 -4.38 10.58
N GLN A 95 -4.90 -4.67 10.32
CA GLN A 95 -4.46 -5.93 9.69
C GLN A 95 -4.59 -7.14 10.62
N GLY A 96 -4.70 -8.34 10.04
CA GLY A 96 -4.91 -9.57 10.80
C GLY A 96 -6.36 -9.78 11.18
N PRO A 97 -7.24 -9.67 10.19
CA PRO A 97 -8.31 -8.68 10.07
C PRO A 97 -8.94 -8.22 11.40
N CYS A 98 -9.02 -6.90 11.61
CA CYS A 98 -9.77 -6.29 12.71
C CYS A 98 -10.96 -5.47 12.17
N ARG A 99 -12.07 -6.13 11.86
CA ARG A 99 -13.26 -5.54 11.17
C ARG A 99 -13.71 -4.20 11.76
N ASP A 100 -13.81 -4.10 13.07
CA ASP A 100 -14.26 -2.89 13.73
C ASP A 100 -13.27 -1.71 13.56
N ASN A 101 -11.96 -1.98 13.55
CA ASN A 101 -10.94 -0.96 13.26
C ASN A 101 -10.93 -0.60 11.78
N GLN A 102 -11.07 -1.58 10.88
CA GLN A 102 -11.22 -1.33 9.45
C GLN A 102 -12.42 -0.40 9.19
N ASP A 103 -13.58 -0.65 9.81
CA ASP A 103 -14.77 0.22 9.70
C ASP A 103 -14.55 1.59 10.32
N SER A 104 -13.87 1.63 11.47
CA SER A 104 -13.54 2.89 12.16
C SER A 104 -12.63 3.79 11.34
N ILE A 105 -11.77 3.24 10.48
CA ILE A 105 -10.91 4.01 9.58
C ILE A 105 -11.72 4.49 8.36
N VAL A 106 -12.50 3.60 7.75
CA VAL A 106 -13.16 3.88 6.47
C VAL A 106 -14.39 4.77 6.60
N ASN A 107 -15.16 4.62 7.67
CA ASN A 107 -16.44 5.32 7.87
C ASN A 107 -16.35 6.48 8.87
N HIS A 108 -15.14 6.88 9.26
CA HIS A 108 -14.96 7.99 10.20
C HIS A 108 -15.49 9.32 9.63
N GLU A 109 -16.14 10.13 10.46
CA GLU A 109 -16.78 11.40 10.07
C GLU A 109 -15.81 12.46 9.51
N SER A 110 -14.51 12.36 9.83
CA SER A 110 -13.50 13.26 9.26
C SER A 110 -13.17 12.95 7.80
N ASN A 111 -13.66 11.83 7.26
CA ASN A 111 -13.29 11.32 5.94
C ASN A 111 -11.77 11.17 5.75
N GLY A 112 -11.03 10.82 6.80
CA GLY A 112 -9.57 10.68 6.73
C GLY A 112 -9.10 9.57 5.77
N ILE A 113 -9.98 8.67 5.32
CA ILE A 113 -9.64 7.76 4.22
C ILE A 113 -9.35 8.48 2.91
N ASP A 114 -9.96 9.65 2.70
CA ASP A 114 -9.78 10.45 1.48
C ASP A 114 -8.33 10.91 1.34
N ILE A 115 -7.66 11.23 2.46
CA ILE A 115 -6.24 11.62 2.43
C ILE A 115 -5.32 10.46 2.07
N ILE A 116 -5.66 9.24 2.52
CA ILE A 116 -4.90 8.01 2.18
C ILE A 116 -5.02 7.75 0.68
N ILE A 117 -6.23 7.87 0.12
CA ILE A 117 -6.48 7.72 -1.31
C ILE A 117 -5.75 8.81 -2.10
N ALA A 118 -5.76 10.07 -1.62
CA ALA A 118 -5.04 11.16 -2.26
C ALA A 118 -3.52 10.92 -2.32
N ILE A 119 -2.91 10.37 -1.25
CA ILE A 119 -1.48 10.01 -1.25
C ILE A 119 -1.18 8.98 -2.34
N VAL A 120 -2.04 7.98 -2.52
CA VAL A 120 -1.89 6.96 -3.57
C VAL A 120 -2.02 7.59 -4.96
N LEU A 121 -3.02 8.44 -5.19
CA LEU A 121 -3.38 8.90 -6.54
C LEU A 121 -2.62 10.15 -7.02
N ASN A 122 -2.32 11.10 -6.14
CA ASN A 122 -1.84 12.41 -6.55
C ASN A 122 -0.31 12.48 -6.61
N ASP A 123 0.17 13.40 -7.44
CA ASP A 123 1.58 13.79 -7.46
C ASP A 123 1.92 14.64 -6.23
N ILE A 124 3.08 14.38 -5.63
CA ILE A 124 3.58 15.11 -4.44
C ILE A 124 4.72 16.04 -4.87
N THR A 125 4.43 17.06 -5.67
CA THR A 125 5.44 18.02 -6.19
C THR A 125 5.72 19.12 -5.17
N PRO A 126 6.98 19.44 -4.81
CA PRO A 126 8.22 19.10 -5.54
C PRO A 126 8.95 17.83 -5.07
N LEU A 127 8.46 17.12 -4.05
CA LEU A 127 9.13 15.92 -3.51
C LEU A 127 9.36 14.87 -4.60
N ASN A 128 8.38 14.69 -5.49
CA ASN A 128 8.41 13.81 -6.66
C ASN A 128 9.63 14.03 -7.58
N GLN A 129 10.18 15.24 -7.61
CA GLN A 129 11.33 15.62 -8.46
C GLN A 129 12.67 15.50 -7.74
N LYS A 130 12.67 15.58 -6.41
CA LYS A 130 13.90 15.66 -5.61
C LYS A 130 14.25 14.36 -4.92
N ASN A 131 13.25 13.67 -4.39
CA ASN A 131 13.39 12.47 -3.59
C ASN A 131 12.24 11.52 -3.92
N TYR A 132 12.29 10.92 -5.11
CA TYR A 132 11.24 10.05 -5.59
C TYR A 132 11.06 8.80 -4.71
N ASP A 133 12.12 8.27 -4.12
CA ASP A 133 12.08 7.10 -3.22
C ASP A 133 11.14 7.34 -2.03
N LEU A 134 11.17 8.55 -1.44
CA LEU A 134 10.27 8.93 -0.35
C LEU A 134 8.80 8.95 -0.78
N VAL A 135 8.53 9.33 -2.04
CA VAL A 135 7.18 9.28 -2.62
C VAL A 135 6.75 7.84 -2.88
N LEU A 136 7.65 6.98 -3.36
CA LEU A 136 7.38 5.55 -3.53
C LEU A 136 7.02 4.91 -2.20
N GLU A 137 7.78 5.17 -1.13
CA GLU A 137 7.51 4.65 0.21
C GLU A 137 6.13 5.10 0.74
N LEU A 138 5.78 6.38 0.57
CA LEU A 138 4.46 6.89 0.95
C LEU A 138 3.33 6.16 0.20
N LYS A 139 3.47 6.00 -1.12
CA LYS A 139 2.47 5.31 -1.95
C LYS A 139 2.36 3.84 -1.60
N ASP A 140 3.48 3.20 -1.25
CA ASP A 140 3.52 1.81 -0.79
C ASP A 140 2.76 1.63 0.52
N ASN A 141 3.12 2.41 1.55
CA ASN A 141 2.49 2.33 2.87
C ASN A 141 0.99 2.69 2.81
N ALA A 142 0.61 3.68 2.01
CA ALA A 142 -0.79 4.02 1.79
C ALA A 142 -1.56 2.91 1.06
N SER A 143 -0.95 2.27 0.06
CA SER A 143 -1.58 1.14 -0.65
C SER A 143 -1.76 -0.07 0.26
N LYS A 144 -0.77 -0.38 1.11
CA LYS A 144 -0.86 -1.43 2.14
C LYS A 144 -1.97 -1.16 3.14
N LEU A 145 -2.15 0.08 3.58
CA LEU A 145 -3.26 0.46 4.45
C LEU A 145 -4.62 0.25 3.77
N LEU A 146 -4.74 0.63 2.49
CA LEU A 146 -5.97 0.40 1.72
C LEU A 146 -6.27 -1.10 1.50
N LEU A 147 -5.24 -1.93 1.33
CA LEU A 147 -5.39 -3.39 1.30
C LEU A 147 -5.83 -3.94 2.66
N ALA A 148 -5.21 -3.49 3.76
CA ALA A 148 -5.51 -3.95 5.12
C ALA A 148 -6.95 -3.62 5.55
N VAL A 149 -7.51 -2.48 5.13
CA VAL A 149 -8.93 -2.16 5.40
C VAL A 149 -9.91 -3.01 4.58
N MET A 150 -9.46 -3.73 3.56
CA MET A 150 -10.26 -4.66 2.76
C MET A 150 -9.99 -6.13 3.08
N GLU A 151 -9.01 -6.42 3.94
CA GLU A 151 -8.61 -7.79 4.28
C GLU A 151 -9.77 -8.57 4.91
N SER A 152 -10.01 -9.79 4.41
CA SER A 152 -10.99 -10.76 4.93
C SER A 152 -12.43 -10.23 5.10
N ARG A 153 -12.86 -9.38 4.17
CA ARG A 153 -14.25 -8.91 4.06
C ARG A 153 -15.05 -9.71 3.04
N ASP A 154 -16.27 -10.03 3.42
CA ASP A 154 -17.28 -10.69 2.58
C ASP A 154 -18.24 -9.69 1.89
N ASP A 155 -18.27 -8.44 2.36
CA ASP A 155 -19.09 -7.35 1.81
C ASP A 155 -18.29 -6.36 0.94
N SER A 156 -19.00 -5.52 0.17
CA SER A 156 -18.41 -4.52 -0.73
C SER A 156 -18.30 -3.11 -0.12
N THR A 157 -18.72 -2.89 1.13
CA THR A 157 -18.90 -1.55 1.71
C THR A 157 -17.62 -0.73 1.68
N ASN A 158 -16.52 -1.34 2.09
CA ASN A 158 -15.21 -0.70 2.13
C ASN A 158 -14.64 -0.43 0.74
N ALA A 159 -14.74 -1.41 -0.16
CA ALA A 159 -14.31 -1.26 -1.54
C ALA A 159 -15.08 -0.13 -2.24
N GLU A 160 -16.40 -0.07 -2.05
CA GLU A 160 -17.24 1.00 -2.59
C GLU A 160 -16.87 2.38 -2.03
N ARG A 161 -16.58 2.48 -0.72
CA ARG A 161 -16.16 3.75 -0.10
C ARG A 161 -14.85 4.27 -0.69
N ILE A 162 -13.91 3.36 -0.98
CA ILE A 162 -12.64 3.69 -1.64
C ILE A 162 -12.89 4.12 -3.08
N LEU A 163 -13.61 3.30 -3.86
CA LEU A 163 -13.89 3.55 -5.28
C LEU A 163 -14.60 4.88 -5.54
N ARG A 164 -15.51 5.30 -4.65
CA ARG A 164 -16.23 6.59 -4.79
C ARG A 164 -15.31 7.81 -4.84
N ASN A 165 -14.11 7.72 -4.29
CA ASN A 165 -13.12 8.80 -4.29
C ASN A 165 -12.10 8.70 -5.42
N ILE A 166 -12.11 7.62 -6.20
CA ILE A 166 -11.19 7.42 -7.32
C ILE A 166 -11.92 7.86 -8.58
N THR A 167 -11.54 9.02 -9.13
CA THR A 167 -12.18 9.55 -10.35
C THR A 167 -11.13 10.18 -11.27
N PRO A 168 -10.95 9.68 -12.50
CA PRO A 168 -11.63 8.52 -13.10
C PRO A 168 -11.20 7.19 -12.47
N VAL A 169 -12.03 6.15 -12.60
CA VAL A 169 -11.73 4.82 -12.01
C VAL A 169 -10.43 4.20 -12.56
N SER A 170 -9.99 4.63 -13.77
CA SER A 170 -8.72 4.22 -14.38
C SER A 170 -7.49 4.81 -13.67
N GLN A 171 -7.65 5.88 -12.89
CA GLN A 171 -6.53 6.65 -12.35
C GLN A 171 -5.57 5.79 -11.52
N LEU A 172 -6.11 4.80 -10.79
CA LEU A 172 -5.29 3.89 -10.00
C LEU A 172 -4.36 3.03 -10.87
N LEU A 173 -4.85 2.55 -12.03
CA LEU A 173 -4.04 1.86 -13.03
C LEU A 173 -3.00 2.80 -13.63
N ASP A 174 -3.41 4.03 -13.96
CA ASP A 174 -2.55 5.02 -14.60
C ASP A 174 -1.34 5.33 -13.71
N VAL A 175 -1.54 5.50 -12.41
CA VAL A 175 -0.44 5.75 -11.46
C VAL A 175 0.49 4.53 -11.35
N GLY A 176 -0.04 3.31 -11.27
CA GLY A 176 0.78 2.09 -11.22
C GLY A 176 1.64 1.90 -12.48
N CYS A 177 1.08 2.18 -13.66
CA CYS A 177 1.81 2.18 -14.93
C CYS A 177 2.90 3.26 -14.99
N GLN A 178 2.61 4.47 -14.48
CA GLN A 178 3.57 5.57 -14.44
C GLN A 178 4.76 5.25 -13.52
N ILE A 179 4.52 4.63 -12.36
CA ILE A 179 5.58 4.19 -11.45
C ILE A 179 6.48 3.16 -12.14
N TYR A 180 5.89 2.18 -12.83
CA TYR A 180 6.65 1.17 -13.60
C TYR A 180 7.53 1.82 -14.67
N ALA A 181 6.95 2.73 -15.46
CA ALA A 181 7.67 3.41 -16.53
C ALA A 181 8.85 4.23 -15.99
N ARG A 182 8.66 5.01 -14.92
CA ARG A 182 9.74 5.78 -14.28
C ARG A 182 10.85 4.90 -13.72
N GLY A 183 10.52 3.79 -13.07
CA GLY A 183 11.52 2.83 -12.58
C GLY A 183 12.35 2.25 -13.71
N LYS A 184 11.72 1.94 -14.85
CA LYS A 184 12.40 1.45 -16.06
C LYS A 184 13.30 2.51 -16.71
N GLU A 185 12.87 3.77 -16.76
CA GLU A 185 13.69 4.87 -17.29
C GLU A 185 14.98 5.04 -16.47
N GLN A 186 14.89 5.01 -15.14
CA GLN A 186 16.05 5.11 -14.24
C GLN A 186 17.03 3.93 -14.40
N ASP A 187 16.52 2.71 -14.62
CA ASP A 187 17.36 1.54 -14.95
C ASP A 187 18.14 1.73 -16.25
N THR A 188 17.52 2.34 -17.27
CA THR A 188 18.16 2.54 -18.58
C THR A 188 19.22 3.63 -18.56
N GLU A 189 18.95 4.78 -17.93
CA GLU A 189 19.92 5.87 -17.79
C GLU A 189 21.17 5.43 -17.00
N SER A 190 20.98 4.60 -15.97
CA SER A 190 22.09 4.06 -15.17
C SER A 190 23.03 3.19 -16.01
N LYS A 191 22.47 2.33 -16.89
CA LYS A 191 23.26 1.41 -17.75
C LYS A 191 23.99 2.12 -18.89
N GLU A 192 23.43 3.23 -19.40
CA GLU A 192 24.09 4.03 -20.44
C GLU A 192 25.29 4.82 -19.89
N ASN A 193 25.18 5.33 -18.66
CA ASN A 193 26.25 6.11 -18.00
C ASN A 193 27.42 5.26 -17.48
N THR A 194 27.24 3.96 -17.23
CA THR A 194 28.31 3.05 -16.78
C THR A 194 29.26 2.57 -17.90
N ASN A 195 29.04 2.98 -19.16
CA ASN A 195 29.95 2.63 -20.25
C ASN A 195 31.28 3.42 -20.23
N ASP A 196 31.40 4.46 -19.39
CA ASP A 196 32.64 5.17 -19.12
C ASP A 196 32.93 5.17 -17.60
N GLU A 197 34.01 4.51 -17.21
CA GLU A 197 34.63 4.45 -15.87
C GLU A 197 34.08 3.44 -14.83
N ILE A 198 34.95 2.47 -14.53
CA ILE A 198 34.87 1.54 -13.40
C ILE A 198 34.99 2.33 -12.09
N ILE A 199 33.87 2.63 -11.42
CA ILE A 199 33.88 2.95 -9.98
C ILE A 199 32.67 2.27 -9.33
N HIS A 200 32.98 1.39 -8.37
CA HIS A 200 32.06 0.74 -7.45
C HIS A 200 31.17 1.77 -6.72
N ASP A 201 29.88 1.73 -6.99
CA ASP A 201 28.76 1.98 -6.06
C ASP A 201 27.48 1.39 -6.71
N GLU A 202 27.46 0.07 -6.91
CA GLU A 202 26.35 -0.66 -7.56
C GLU A 202 25.15 -0.92 -6.63
N GLU A 203 25.20 -0.52 -5.36
CA GLU A 203 24.18 -0.93 -4.36
C GLU A 203 22.98 0.02 -4.25
N SER A 204 22.99 1.24 -4.80
CA SER A 204 21.89 2.20 -4.56
C SER A 204 20.83 2.29 -5.67
N ASN A 205 21.18 2.06 -6.94
CA ASN A 205 20.29 2.41 -8.06
C ASN A 205 19.48 1.23 -8.63
N ASP A 206 19.95 -0.01 -8.48
CA ASP A 206 19.14 -1.21 -8.76
C ASP A 206 17.98 -1.33 -7.74
N ASP A 207 18.12 -0.70 -6.58
CA ASP A 207 17.11 -0.72 -5.52
C ASP A 207 15.88 0.11 -5.91
N THR A 208 16.05 1.34 -6.42
CA THR A 208 14.89 2.20 -6.76
C THR A 208 13.98 1.62 -7.83
N SER A 209 14.51 0.99 -8.88
CA SER A 209 13.67 0.33 -9.91
C SER A 209 12.92 -0.87 -9.35
N ASN A 210 13.57 -1.68 -8.53
CA ASN A 210 12.94 -2.82 -7.87
C ASN A 210 11.89 -2.37 -6.84
N VAL A 211 12.14 -1.28 -6.12
CA VAL A 211 11.17 -0.60 -5.26
C VAL A 211 9.99 -0.11 -6.10
N ALA A 212 10.21 0.61 -7.21
CA ALA A 212 9.14 1.09 -8.08
C ALA A 212 8.26 -0.05 -8.61
N LYS A 213 8.87 -1.16 -9.08
CA LYS A 213 8.11 -2.36 -9.49
C LYS A 213 7.30 -2.93 -8.33
N THR A 214 7.86 -2.99 -7.13
CA THR A 214 7.16 -3.49 -5.93
C THR A 214 5.97 -2.60 -5.57
N VAL A 215 6.16 -1.29 -5.53
CA VAL A 215 5.08 -0.32 -5.23
C VAL A 215 3.99 -0.38 -6.31
N GLY A 216 4.36 -0.41 -7.58
CA GLY A 216 3.41 -0.52 -8.68
C GLY A 216 2.65 -1.85 -8.66
N HIS A 217 3.27 -2.95 -8.23
CA HIS A 217 2.60 -4.23 -8.05
C HIS A 217 1.60 -4.19 -6.89
N ASN A 218 1.95 -3.57 -5.76
CA ASN A 218 1.01 -3.36 -4.65
C ASN A 218 -0.21 -2.54 -5.09
N MET A 219 0.00 -1.52 -5.92
CA MET A 219 -1.09 -0.76 -6.53
C MET A 219 -1.92 -1.61 -7.50
N TYR A 220 -1.29 -2.49 -8.28
CA TYR A 220 -1.99 -3.44 -9.15
C TYR A 220 -2.88 -4.38 -8.34
N ILE A 221 -2.38 -4.96 -7.24
CA ILE A 221 -3.16 -5.85 -6.37
C ILE A 221 -4.31 -5.10 -5.72
N LEU A 222 -4.08 -3.87 -5.23
CA LEU A 222 -5.16 -3.01 -4.73
C LEU A 222 -6.24 -2.81 -5.79
N THR A 223 -5.85 -2.47 -7.01
CA THR A 223 -6.78 -2.28 -8.13
C THR A 223 -7.53 -3.56 -8.45
N TYR A 224 -6.83 -4.70 -8.48
CA TYR A 224 -7.40 -6.01 -8.73
C TYR A 224 -8.49 -6.37 -7.70
N GLN A 225 -8.21 -6.13 -6.41
CA GLN A 225 -9.19 -6.37 -5.34
C GLN A 225 -10.41 -5.45 -5.48
N LEU A 226 -10.20 -4.17 -5.76
CA LEU A 226 -11.30 -3.22 -5.99
C LEU A 226 -12.13 -3.58 -7.24
N ALA A 227 -11.51 -4.11 -8.29
CA ALA A 227 -12.17 -4.51 -9.52
C ALA A 227 -13.20 -5.63 -9.31
N ARG A 228 -13.03 -6.48 -8.30
CA ARG A 228 -14.03 -7.51 -7.92
C ARG A 228 -15.38 -6.89 -7.54
N HIS A 229 -15.38 -5.62 -7.13
CA HIS A 229 -16.56 -4.86 -6.73
C HIS A 229 -16.94 -3.77 -7.75
N ASN A 230 -16.22 -3.65 -8.86
CA ASN A 230 -16.49 -2.64 -9.89
C ASN A 230 -16.28 -3.22 -11.30
N ARG A 231 -17.39 -3.49 -11.98
CA ARG A 231 -17.41 -4.10 -13.32
C ARG A 231 -16.71 -3.26 -14.40
N GLU A 232 -16.79 -1.94 -14.30
CA GLU A 232 -16.11 -1.04 -15.24
C GLU A 232 -14.59 -1.17 -15.10
N LEU A 233 -14.09 -1.11 -13.87
CA LEU A 233 -12.67 -1.29 -13.55
C LEU A 233 -12.18 -2.69 -13.96
N GLU A 234 -12.97 -3.74 -13.71
CA GLU A 234 -12.65 -5.11 -14.12
C GLU A 234 -12.47 -5.21 -15.64
N MET A 235 -13.38 -4.62 -16.43
CA MET A 235 -13.26 -4.60 -17.89
C MET A 235 -12.04 -3.81 -18.35
N LEU A 236 -11.80 -2.63 -17.76
CA LEU A 236 -10.64 -1.79 -18.07
C LEU A 236 -9.32 -2.51 -17.79
N MET A 237 -9.21 -3.18 -16.65
CA MET A 237 -8.03 -3.99 -16.30
C MET A 237 -7.79 -5.09 -17.33
N LYS A 238 -8.82 -5.87 -17.69
CA LYS A 238 -8.71 -6.95 -18.67
C LYS A 238 -8.28 -6.44 -20.05
N GLN A 239 -8.85 -5.34 -20.50
CA GLN A 239 -8.51 -4.75 -21.81
C GLN A 239 -7.07 -4.23 -21.81
N ARG A 240 -6.71 -3.40 -20.83
CA ARG A 240 -5.39 -2.76 -20.80
C ARG A 240 -4.24 -3.73 -20.52
N THR A 241 -4.50 -4.84 -19.81
CA THR A 241 -3.46 -5.88 -19.59
C THR A 241 -2.94 -6.47 -20.90
N LEU A 242 -3.70 -6.39 -22.00
CA LEU A 242 -3.27 -6.86 -23.32
C LEU A 242 -2.30 -5.89 -24.01
N ASP A 243 -2.44 -4.58 -23.75
CA ASP A 243 -1.77 -3.52 -24.52
C ASP A 243 -0.71 -2.75 -23.70
N ASP A 244 -0.75 -2.83 -22.37
CA ASP A 244 0.12 -2.10 -21.45
C ASP A 244 1.19 -3.03 -20.85
N GLU A 245 2.46 -2.73 -21.10
CA GLU A 245 3.59 -3.53 -20.63
C GLU A 245 3.60 -3.71 -19.11
N ALA A 246 3.31 -2.64 -18.35
CA ALA A 246 3.34 -2.68 -16.90
C ALA A 246 2.22 -3.59 -16.36
N LEU A 247 1.01 -3.44 -16.87
CA LEU A 247 -0.12 -4.28 -16.46
C LEU A 247 0.08 -5.74 -16.86
N SER A 248 0.61 -5.99 -18.06
CA SER A 248 0.98 -7.34 -18.50
C SER A 248 2.01 -7.98 -17.58
N TYR A 249 3.04 -7.21 -17.20
CA TYR A 249 4.03 -7.62 -16.21
C TYR A 249 3.38 -7.98 -14.87
N TYR A 250 2.62 -7.07 -14.25
CA TYR A 250 2.01 -7.34 -12.95
C TYR A 250 1.04 -8.51 -12.99
N HIS A 251 0.24 -8.63 -14.05
CA HIS A 251 -0.69 -9.75 -14.23
C HIS A 251 0.04 -11.09 -14.24
N LYS A 252 1.13 -11.21 -15.01
CA LYS A 252 1.93 -12.44 -15.11
C LYS A 252 2.60 -12.84 -13.78
N HIS A 253 2.90 -11.86 -12.93
CA HIS A 253 3.56 -12.09 -11.64
C HIS A 253 2.57 -12.03 -10.47
N THR A 254 1.26 -12.05 -10.71
CA THR A 254 0.24 -12.12 -9.66
C THR A 254 -0.36 -13.52 -9.62
N ALA A 255 -0.50 -14.07 -8.42
CA ALA A 255 -1.22 -15.32 -8.18
C ALA A 255 -2.37 -15.10 -7.21
N GLU A 256 -3.39 -15.95 -7.33
CA GLU A 256 -4.52 -16.03 -6.40
C GLU A 256 -4.56 -17.44 -5.82
N ILE A 257 -4.76 -17.54 -4.51
CA ILE A 257 -4.98 -18.81 -3.80
C ILE A 257 -6.25 -18.68 -2.96
N GLU A 258 -6.95 -19.78 -2.75
CA GLU A 258 -8.07 -19.86 -1.81
C GLU A 258 -7.60 -20.55 -0.53
N ILE A 259 -7.88 -19.92 0.61
CA ILE A 259 -7.57 -20.47 1.93
C ILE A 259 -8.85 -20.68 2.73
N ILE A 260 -8.86 -21.71 3.57
CA ILE A 260 -9.93 -21.95 4.54
C ILE A 260 -9.48 -21.40 5.89
N ARG A 261 -10.21 -20.42 6.43
CA ARG A 261 -9.96 -19.82 7.74
C ARG A 261 -10.49 -20.72 8.87
N GLN A 262 -10.14 -20.39 10.13
CA GLN A 262 -10.57 -21.17 11.31
C GLN A 262 -12.10 -21.23 11.48
N ASP A 263 -12.81 -20.21 11.01
CA ASP A 263 -14.27 -20.14 10.98
C ASP A 263 -14.90 -20.88 9.79
N ARG A 264 -14.08 -21.59 8.99
CA ARG A 264 -14.44 -22.33 7.77
C ARG A 264 -14.90 -21.44 6.61
N SER A 265 -14.70 -20.14 6.69
CA SER A 265 -14.87 -19.27 5.53
C SER A 265 -13.75 -19.54 4.51
N ILE A 266 -14.08 -19.43 3.22
CA ILE A 266 -13.12 -19.47 2.12
C ILE A 266 -12.78 -18.03 1.77
N GLU A 267 -11.49 -17.74 1.71
CA GLU A 267 -10.99 -16.41 1.37
C GLU A 267 -9.96 -16.51 0.23
N PRO A 268 -10.13 -15.72 -0.83
CA PRO A 268 -9.11 -15.55 -1.86
C PRO A 268 -8.02 -14.58 -1.39
N ILE A 269 -6.76 -14.98 -1.51
CA ILE A 269 -5.59 -14.15 -1.29
C ILE A 269 -4.87 -13.93 -2.61
N VAL A 270 -4.65 -12.65 -2.93
CA VAL A 270 -3.91 -12.22 -4.13
C VAL A 270 -2.55 -11.71 -3.68
N PHE A 271 -1.48 -12.22 -4.29
CA PHE A 271 -0.11 -11.90 -3.88
C PHE A 271 0.87 -11.88 -5.07
N PRO A 272 1.99 -11.15 -4.95
CA PRO A 272 3.04 -11.19 -5.95
C PRO A 272 3.80 -12.52 -5.86
N VAL A 273 3.97 -13.20 -6.99
CA VAL A 273 4.74 -14.44 -7.07
C VAL A 273 6.21 -14.15 -6.76
N PRO A 274 6.83 -14.83 -5.78
CA PRO A 274 8.24 -14.62 -5.48
C PRO A 274 9.12 -14.93 -6.70
N GLN A 275 10.08 -14.05 -7.01
CA GLN A 275 10.97 -14.21 -8.18
C GLN A 275 11.71 -15.55 -8.21
N LEU A 276 12.05 -16.11 -7.04
CA LEU A 276 12.71 -17.42 -6.93
C LEU A 276 11.88 -18.54 -7.60
N CYS A 277 10.55 -18.41 -7.65
CA CYS A 277 9.67 -19.39 -8.27
C CYS A 277 9.79 -19.43 -9.81
N GLU A 278 10.36 -18.40 -10.45
CA GLU A 278 10.58 -18.36 -11.89
C GLU A 278 11.63 -19.37 -12.36
N PHE A 279 12.55 -19.77 -11.48
CA PHE A 279 13.59 -20.76 -11.79
C PHE A 279 13.08 -22.21 -11.80
N LEU A 280 11.79 -22.43 -11.53
CA LEU A 280 11.17 -23.76 -11.56
C LEU A 280 10.86 -24.21 -12.99
N THR A 281 11.57 -25.23 -13.47
CA THR A 281 11.42 -25.77 -14.83
C THR A 281 10.09 -26.50 -15.04
N ASN A 282 9.59 -26.48 -16.28
CA ASN A 282 8.37 -27.20 -16.67
C ASN A 282 8.48 -28.72 -16.46
N GLU A 283 9.67 -29.29 -16.67
CA GLU A 283 9.92 -30.71 -16.41
C GLU A 283 9.70 -31.06 -14.94
N LYS A 284 10.21 -30.24 -14.00
CA LYS A 284 9.99 -30.45 -12.56
C LYS A 284 8.51 -30.32 -12.19
N LYS A 285 7.80 -29.34 -12.77
CA LYS A 285 6.34 -29.17 -12.57
C LYS A 285 5.57 -30.41 -13.03
N GLN A 286 5.86 -30.91 -14.23
CA GLN A 286 5.23 -32.12 -14.77
C GLN A 286 5.56 -33.35 -13.94
N LYS A 287 6.81 -33.50 -13.49
CA LYS A 287 7.20 -34.60 -12.62
C LYS A 287 6.37 -34.62 -11.35
N VAL A 288 6.29 -33.51 -10.61
CA VAL A 288 5.48 -33.41 -9.38
C VAL A 288 4.01 -33.72 -9.68
N PHE A 289 3.44 -33.16 -10.75
CA PHE A 289 2.05 -33.40 -11.13
C PHE A 289 1.74 -34.88 -11.39
N LEU A 290 2.67 -35.61 -12.00
CA LEU A 290 2.47 -37.03 -12.36
C LEU A 290 2.85 -38.00 -11.24
N THR A 291 3.76 -37.62 -10.35
CA THR A 291 4.29 -38.52 -9.29
C THR A 291 3.73 -38.24 -7.91
N CYS A 292 2.89 -37.22 -7.72
CA CYS A 292 2.28 -36.97 -6.42
C CYS A 292 1.32 -38.12 -6.09
N GLU A 293 1.57 -38.79 -4.97
CA GLU A 293 0.70 -39.84 -4.46
C GLU A 293 -0.54 -39.21 -3.83
N GLN A 294 -1.68 -39.88 -3.94
CA GLN A 294 -2.88 -39.55 -3.20
C GLN A 294 -2.79 -40.17 -1.80
N ASP A 295 -3.26 -39.44 -0.80
CA ASP A 295 -3.37 -40.01 0.55
C ASP A 295 -4.53 -41.03 0.66
N GLU A 296 -4.69 -41.62 1.83
CA GLU A 296 -5.75 -42.61 2.10
C GLU A 296 -7.18 -42.03 1.95
N GLN A 297 -7.32 -40.71 2.00
CA GLN A 297 -8.58 -39.99 1.83
C GLN A 297 -8.81 -39.55 0.38
N GLY A 298 -7.85 -39.82 -0.52
CA GLY A 298 -7.92 -39.45 -1.93
C GLY A 298 -7.61 -37.98 -2.21
N SER A 299 -6.94 -37.30 -1.26
CA SER A 299 -6.42 -35.93 -1.42
C SER A 299 -4.99 -35.92 -1.97
#